data_AF-A0A1C5LLX4-F1
#
_entry.id   AF-A0A1C5LLX4-F1
#
_cell.length_a   1.000
_cell.length_b   1.000
_cell.length_c   1.000
_cell.angle_alpha   90.00
_cell.angle_beta   90.00
_cell.angle_gamma   90.00
#
_symmetry.space_group_name_H-M   'P 1'
#
loop_
_entity.id
_entity.type
_entity.pdbx_description
1 polymer ?
#
loop_
_entity_poly.entity_id
_entity_poly.type
_entity_poly.pdbx_seq_one_letter_code
_entity_poly.pdbx_strand_id
1 'polypeptide(L)'
;MRISKKICAAIVASCAVLAFSGCTGSPEVKEEPKKSAADTEEEWKKAATTSYGKYPELVTYTLAQMNGASNSNLPSGDTYEDNEYTRYLKKMLNIQNENVYMEREDRYNEGLNVLVQDRNIPDIMVVNDRETLNLLVENDMIEDLSQVYESCASDRIKEMYDSYGPALLASGTYDGKLMALPETVIDHGPCFLWLRRDWINQLGLEEPENLDDAFDIIEAFVKNRMGTDEGEEPIGLICDNVLVGSTSANYSIDPIFDLFGAHPRKWQICSDGEIVYGSLTASTKKAIAYIHDLYERGIIDKNFALREQNNLRDLVLEGKCGAFFGLWWTPNNPLMDEVMNNPDSDWEPYYLVQRDKDYGTDFYNSFSDNKYVVVRKGYEHPEIVMKIVSVLFDYSRYDADDADEVNGYFALNVDPTARPLVINVDYYDATYMATKDIRKAMNREISEDKLSALEESYYTACTNYLTNYMKGEAVNAEDWAAYKSRISAIGLLVDHGYEPPTIQYLAESDGEAPQILQNLEKNAFIQMVMGNKPMDYFETFVEEWLEQGGRELSRKIQQQNNK
;
A
#
# COMPACT_ATOMS: atom_id res chain seq x y z
N MET A 1 41.20 -48.80 -44.31
CA MET A 1 42.57 -48.63 -43.77
C MET A 1 42.48 -48.70 -42.26
N ARG A 2 42.56 -49.90 -41.67
CA ARG A 2 43.77 -50.53 -41.11
C ARG A 2 44.48 -49.70 -40.02
N ILE A 3 44.34 -50.21 -38.77
CA ILE A 3 45.42 -50.49 -37.80
C ILE A 3 45.98 -49.23 -37.10
N SER A 4 46.18 -49.14 -35.78
CA SER A 4 46.11 -50.09 -34.67
C SER A 4 46.36 -49.34 -33.36
N LYS A 5 45.76 -49.86 -32.28
CA LYS A 5 46.17 -49.74 -30.87
C LYS A 5 47.70 -49.77 -30.70
N LYS A 6 48.21 -49.21 -29.58
CA LYS A 6 48.87 -49.94 -28.47
C LYS A 6 49.69 -48.95 -27.58
N ILE A 7 49.44 -48.93 -26.25
CA ILE A 7 50.31 -49.51 -25.18
C ILE A 7 51.52 -48.57 -24.89
N CYS A 8 52.02 -48.25 -23.70
CA CYS A 8 52.04 -48.77 -22.31
C CYS A 8 52.34 -47.56 -21.39
N ALA A 9 51.81 -47.45 -20.16
CA ALA A 9 52.45 -47.86 -18.90
C ALA A 9 53.92 -47.35 -18.76
N ALA A 10 54.22 -46.36 -17.91
CA ALA A 10 54.31 -46.38 -16.44
C ALA A 10 55.80 -46.36 -16.00
N ILE A 11 56.04 -45.91 -14.74
CA ILE A 11 57.25 -46.08 -13.90
C ILE A 11 58.31 -44.96 -14.04
N VAL A 12 58.98 -44.44 -13.01
CA VAL A 12 58.87 -44.31 -11.53
C VAL A 12 59.98 -43.29 -11.17
N ALA A 13 59.75 -42.50 -10.12
CA ALA A 13 60.68 -41.83 -9.20
C ALA A 13 62.18 -41.71 -9.53
N SER A 14 62.76 -40.53 -9.28
CA SER A 14 63.53 -40.29 -8.03
C SER A 14 64.19 -38.91 -7.96
N CYS A 15 64.14 -38.40 -6.74
CA CYS A 15 64.79 -37.27 -6.09
C CYS A 15 66.12 -36.73 -6.66
N ALA A 16 66.24 -35.40 -6.67
CA ALA A 16 67.46 -34.71 -6.26
C ALA A 16 67.11 -33.40 -5.53
N VAL A 17 67.35 -33.42 -4.22
CA VAL A 17 67.31 -32.27 -3.32
C VAL A 17 68.54 -31.40 -3.60
N LEU A 18 68.32 -30.11 -3.87
CA LEU A 18 69.33 -29.08 -3.69
C LEU A 18 68.76 -28.03 -2.74
N ALA A 19 69.25 -28.07 -1.51
CA ALA A 19 69.03 -27.05 -0.51
C ALA A 19 69.88 -25.82 -0.87
N PHE A 20 69.23 -24.67 -1.00
CA PHE A 20 69.87 -23.37 -0.80
C PHE A 20 69.10 -22.62 0.27
N SER A 21 69.77 -22.43 1.41
CA SER A 21 69.35 -21.55 2.48
C SER A 21 69.45 -20.10 2.01
N GLY A 22 68.34 -19.36 2.11
CA GLY A 22 68.29 -17.91 1.97
C GLY A 22 67.12 -17.36 2.78
N CYS A 23 67.42 -16.81 3.96
CA CYS A 23 66.45 -16.16 4.84
C CYS A 23 65.85 -14.91 4.18
N THR A 24 64.52 -14.73 4.25
CA THR A 24 63.84 -13.44 4.51
C THR A 24 62.36 -13.73 4.81
N GLY A 25 61.78 -12.99 5.77
CA GLY A 25 60.61 -13.37 6.58
C GLY A 25 59.34 -13.79 5.84
N SER A 26 58.65 -14.78 6.41
CA SER A 26 57.28 -15.16 6.08
C SER A 26 56.31 -14.58 7.13
N PRO A 27 55.13 -14.09 6.73
CA PRO A 27 54.10 -13.68 7.67
C PRO A 27 53.57 -14.92 8.40
N GLU A 28 53.47 -14.84 9.74
CA GLU A 28 52.67 -15.79 10.52
C GLU A 28 51.25 -15.80 9.97
N VAL A 29 50.86 -16.89 9.33
CA VAL A 29 49.45 -17.24 9.17
C VAL A 29 48.97 -17.57 10.58
N LYS A 30 48.30 -16.61 11.22
CA LYS A 30 47.45 -16.91 12.38
C LYS A 30 46.37 -17.87 11.89
N GLU A 31 46.52 -19.15 12.22
CA GLU A 31 45.37 -20.05 12.21
C GLU A 31 44.30 -19.45 13.11
N GLU A 32 43.15 -19.09 12.54
CA GLU A 32 41.97 -18.80 13.33
C GLU A 32 41.66 -20.03 14.20
N PRO A 33 41.39 -19.85 15.50
CA PRO A 33 41.08 -20.98 16.36
C PRO A 33 39.83 -21.69 15.83
N LYS A 34 39.91 -23.02 15.67
CA LYS A 34 38.74 -23.85 15.35
C LYS A 34 37.66 -23.60 16.41
N LYS A 35 36.52 -23.04 15.99
CA LYS A 35 35.33 -22.84 16.82
C LYS A 35 34.90 -24.17 17.47
N SER A 36 34.53 -24.14 18.74
CA SER A 36 34.01 -25.32 19.42
C SER A 36 32.53 -25.54 19.07
N ALA A 37 32.03 -26.77 19.23
CA ALA A 37 30.62 -27.07 18.98
C ALA A 37 29.66 -26.27 19.87
N ALA A 38 30.10 -25.88 21.08
CA ALA A 38 29.32 -25.05 21.99
C ALA A 38 29.22 -23.58 21.50
N ASP A 39 30.28 -23.06 20.88
CA ASP A 39 30.26 -21.70 20.32
C ASP A 39 29.30 -21.61 19.12
N THR A 40 29.25 -22.66 18.29
CA THR A 40 28.32 -22.74 17.15
C THR A 40 26.87 -22.81 17.61
N GLU A 41 26.56 -23.59 18.65
CA GLU A 41 25.19 -23.71 19.19
C GLU A 41 24.70 -22.39 19.81
N GLU A 42 25.58 -21.63 20.46
CA GLU A 42 25.26 -20.30 20.99
C GLU A 42 25.02 -19.28 19.87
N GLU A 43 25.80 -19.31 18.79
CA GLU A 43 25.58 -18.47 17.59
C GLU A 43 24.23 -18.77 16.92
N TRP A 44 23.87 -20.05 16.75
CA TRP A 44 22.56 -20.46 16.24
C TRP A 44 21.43 -19.98 17.14
N LYS A 45 21.55 -20.18 18.46
CA LYS A 45 20.53 -19.75 19.41
C LYS A 45 20.36 -18.23 19.36
N LYS A 46 21.45 -17.47 19.30
CA LYS A 46 21.41 -16.01 19.17
C LYS A 46 20.73 -15.60 17.86
N ALA A 47 21.05 -16.25 16.75
CA ALA A 47 20.42 -15.97 15.46
C ALA A 47 18.90 -16.20 15.50
N ALA A 48 18.47 -17.29 16.13
CA ALA A 48 17.06 -17.70 16.25
C ALA A 48 16.24 -16.89 17.28
N THR A 49 16.89 -16.07 18.12
CA THR A 49 16.23 -15.36 19.24
C THR A 49 16.50 -13.85 19.27
N THR A 50 17.00 -13.29 18.17
CA THR A 50 17.24 -11.85 18.05
C THR A 50 16.85 -11.36 16.66
N SER A 51 16.42 -10.11 16.53
CA SER A 51 15.93 -9.53 15.27
C SER A 51 17.00 -9.57 14.18
N TYR A 52 18.25 -9.20 14.51
CA TYR A 52 19.35 -9.05 13.55
C TYR A 52 20.43 -10.14 13.64
N GLY A 53 20.25 -11.16 14.47
CA GLY A 53 21.26 -12.21 14.63
C GLY A 53 21.48 -12.97 13.32
N LYS A 54 22.68 -12.87 12.76
CA LYS A 54 23.08 -13.57 11.54
C LYS A 54 23.28 -15.07 11.81
N TYR A 55 22.74 -15.93 10.94
CA TYR A 55 22.97 -17.37 11.04
C TYR A 55 24.44 -17.70 10.71
N PRO A 56 25.08 -18.61 11.49
CA PRO A 56 26.47 -19.00 11.25
C PRO A 56 26.64 -19.78 9.93
N GLU A 57 25.57 -20.40 9.42
CA GLU A 57 25.51 -21.07 8.13
C GLU A 57 24.31 -20.57 7.31
N LEU A 58 24.35 -20.75 5.99
CA LEU A 58 23.28 -20.29 5.10
C LEU A 58 22.00 -21.07 5.39
N VAL A 59 20.93 -20.36 5.76
CA VAL A 59 19.60 -20.95 5.90
C VAL A 59 18.79 -20.67 4.64
N THR A 60 18.31 -21.74 4.00
CA THR A 60 17.41 -21.65 2.85
C THR A 60 15.97 -21.91 3.29
N TYR A 61 15.02 -21.14 2.77
CA TYR A 61 13.58 -21.33 2.98
C TYR A 61 12.85 -21.35 1.65
N THR A 62 11.86 -22.25 1.53
CA THR A 62 11.00 -22.30 0.35
C THR A 62 9.91 -21.23 0.43
N LEU A 63 9.61 -20.59 -0.71
CA LEU A 63 8.68 -19.45 -0.80
C LEU A 63 7.67 -19.61 -1.94
N ALA A 64 6.43 -19.20 -1.70
CA ALA A 64 5.46 -18.88 -2.75
C ALA A 64 5.55 -17.38 -3.10
N GLN A 65 6.21 -17.05 -4.21
CA GLN A 65 6.49 -15.68 -4.63
C GLN A 65 5.36 -15.10 -5.50
N MET A 66 4.91 -13.88 -5.20
CA MET A 66 4.12 -13.09 -6.15
C MET A 66 5.06 -12.39 -7.12
N ASN A 67 4.76 -12.39 -8.42
CA ASN A 67 5.47 -11.57 -9.38
C ASN A 67 4.61 -10.43 -9.92
N GLY A 68 5.22 -9.24 -10.03
CA GLY A 68 4.53 -8.04 -10.49
C GLY A 68 4.47 -7.96 -12.01
N ALA A 69 3.67 -7.01 -12.50
CA ALA A 69 3.74 -6.61 -13.91
C ALA A 69 5.16 -6.19 -14.28
N SER A 70 5.55 -6.39 -15.55
CA SER A 70 6.89 -6.02 -16.06
C SER A 70 8.06 -6.55 -15.23
N ASN A 71 7.92 -7.73 -14.62
CA ASN A 71 8.91 -8.32 -13.73
C ASN A 71 9.23 -7.42 -12.52
N SER A 72 8.19 -6.81 -11.93
CA SER A 72 8.29 -5.88 -10.80
C SER A 72 9.20 -4.67 -11.06
N ASN A 73 9.43 -4.33 -12.32
CA ASN A 73 10.42 -3.33 -12.76
C ASN A 73 11.83 -3.59 -12.20
N LEU A 74 12.17 -4.85 -11.90
CA LEU A 74 13.51 -5.21 -11.42
C LEU A 74 14.58 -4.75 -12.43
N PRO A 75 15.71 -4.20 -11.95
CA PRO A 75 16.82 -3.85 -12.82
C PRO A 75 17.29 -5.03 -13.66
N SER A 76 17.82 -4.75 -14.85
CA SER A 76 18.29 -5.78 -15.77
C SER A 76 19.35 -6.67 -15.12
N GLY A 77 19.06 -7.97 -15.02
CA GLY A 77 19.95 -8.97 -14.43
C GLY A 77 19.50 -9.44 -13.05
N ASP A 78 18.67 -8.67 -12.36
CA ASP A 78 18.07 -9.07 -11.09
C ASP A 78 16.91 -10.06 -11.31
N THR A 79 16.72 -10.93 -10.32
CA THR A 79 15.65 -11.93 -10.27
C THR A 79 14.97 -11.92 -8.90
N TYR A 80 13.84 -12.60 -8.72
CA TYR A 80 13.18 -12.70 -7.41
C TYR A 80 13.99 -13.49 -6.34
N GLU A 81 15.05 -14.20 -6.74
CA GLU A 81 15.97 -14.88 -5.81
C GLU A 81 17.31 -14.15 -5.67
N ASP A 82 17.63 -13.24 -6.59
CA ASP A 82 18.87 -12.48 -6.64
C ASP A 82 18.57 -11.03 -7.06
N ASN A 83 18.15 -10.23 -6.07
CA ASN A 83 17.92 -8.79 -6.17
C ASN A 83 18.43 -8.10 -4.90
N GLU A 84 18.36 -6.78 -4.81
CA GLU A 84 18.95 -6.09 -3.64
C GLU A 84 18.31 -6.46 -2.31
N TYR A 85 17.01 -6.78 -2.28
CA TYR A 85 16.38 -7.29 -1.05
C TYR A 85 16.98 -8.63 -0.63
N THR A 86 17.07 -9.61 -1.55
CA THR A 86 17.57 -10.95 -1.21
C THR A 86 19.07 -10.95 -0.92
N ARG A 87 19.86 -10.17 -1.66
CA ARG A 87 21.30 -9.98 -1.40
C ARG A 87 21.54 -9.32 -0.05
N TYR A 88 20.76 -8.30 0.30
CA TYR A 88 20.87 -7.63 1.59
C TYR A 88 20.49 -8.56 2.76
N LEU A 89 19.40 -9.31 2.63
CA LEU A 89 19.01 -10.33 3.61
C LEU A 89 20.07 -11.43 3.78
N LYS A 90 20.70 -11.85 2.68
CA LYS A 90 21.82 -12.79 2.73
C LYS A 90 23.04 -12.21 3.42
N LYS A 91 23.39 -10.94 3.16
CA LYS A 91 24.48 -10.23 3.82
C LYS A 91 24.23 -10.10 5.33
N MET A 92 23.04 -9.65 5.72
CA MET A 92 22.68 -9.33 7.11
C MET A 92 22.40 -10.58 7.94
N LEU A 93 21.59 -11.50 7.41
CA LEU A 93 21.05 -12.62 8.18
C LEU A 93 21.62 -13.98 7.77
N ASN A 94 22.31 -14.07 6.62
CA ASN A 94 22.74 -15.35 6.03
C ASN A 94 21.55 -16.26 5.67
N ILE A 95 20.51 -15.68 5.08
CA ILE A 95 19.32 -16.40 4.59
C ILE A 95 19.18 -16.26 3.07
N GLN A 96 18.50 -17.20 2.44
CA GLN A 96 18.21 -17.20 1.00
C GLN A 96 16.84 -17.84 0.73
N ASN A 97 15.97 -17.16 -0.02
CA ASN A 97 14.74 -17.76 -0.53
C ASN A 97 15.02 -18.74 -1.69
N GLU A 98 14.22 -19.79 -1.76
CA GLU A 98 14.05 -20.69 -2.91
C GLU A 98 12.57 -20.66 -3.32
N ASN A 99 12.26 -20.09 -4.48
CA ASN A 99 10.90 -19.88 -4.95
C ASN A 99 10.37 -21.16 -5.59
N VAL A 100 9.63 -21.96 -4.82
CA VAL A 100 9.04 -23.24 -5.28
C VAL A 100 7.69 -23.07 -5.97
N TYR A 101 7.06 -21.91 -5.79
CA TYR A 101 5.89 -21.48 -6.52
C TYR A 101 6.02 -19.99 -6.85
N MET A 102 5.62 -19.59 -8.05
CA MET A 102 5.65 -18.20 -8.47
C MET A 102 4.56 -17.93 -9.50
N GLU A 103 3.75 -16.91 -9.26
CA GLU A 103 2.64 -16.53 -10.13
C GLU A 103 2.35 -15.03 -10.01
N ARG A 104 1.67 -14.47 -11.01
CA ARG A 104 1.25 -13.07 -11.00
C ARG A 104 0.26 -12.81 -9.88
N GLU A 105 0.34 -11.63 -9.28
CA GLU A 105 -0.54 -11.22 -8.17
C GLU A 105 -2.03 -11.47 -8.49
N ASP A 106 -2.47 -11.19 -9.72
CA ASP A 106 -3.85 -11.39 -10.18
C ASP A 106 -4.30 -12.86 -10.32
N ARG A 107 -3.37 -13.82 -10.30
CA ARG A 107 -3.63 -15.26 -10.39
C ARG A 107 -3.08 -16.06 -9.21
N TYR A 108 -2.39 -15.39 -8.30
CA TYR A 108 -1.64 -16.01 -7.22
C TYR A 108 -2.56 -16.77 -6.25
N ASN A 109 -3.73 -16.21 -5.93
CA ASN A 109 -4.70 -16.84 -5.02
C ASN A 109 -5.23 -18.18 -5.56
N GLU A 110 -5.44 -18.30 -6.87
CA GLU A 110 -5.90 -19.56 -7.47
C GLU A 110 -4.90 -20.70 -7.23
N GLY A 111 -3.60 -20.42 -7.38
CA GLY A 111 -2.57 -21.42 -7.13
C GLY A 111 -2.30 -21.68 -5.66
N LEU A 112 -2.36 -20.65 -4.81
CA LEU A 112 -2.29 -20.86 -3.35
C LEU A 112 -3.40 -21.80 -2.88
N ASN A 113 -4.63 -21.60 -3.35
CA ASN A 113 -5.75 -22.47 -3.00
C ASN A 113 -5.50 -23.94 -3.37
N VAL A 114 -4.83 -24.21 -4.50
CA VAL A 114 -4.41 -25.57 -4.86
C VAL A 114 -3.37 -26.11 -3.87
N LEU A 115 -2.33 -25.35 -3.54
CA LEU A 115 -1.29 -25.77 -2.57
C LEU A 115 -1.89 -26.07 -1.18
N VAL A 116 -2.84 -25.24 -0.74
CA VAL A 116 -3.54 -25.42 0.54
C VAL A 116 -4.41 -26.67 0.53
N GLN A 117 -5.20 -26.90 -0.53
CA GLN A 117 -6.03 -28.10 -0.67
C GLN A 117 -5.20 -29.40 -0.72
N ASP A 118 -4.06 -29.37 -1.40
CA ASP A 118 -3.13 -30.50 -1.49
C ASP A 118 -2.30 -30.70 -0.21
N ARG A 119 -2.43 -29.80 0.77
CA ARG A 119 -1.61 -29.76 2.00
C ARG A 119 -0.11 -29.76 1.73
N ASN A 120 0.30 -29.15 0.62
CA ASN A 120 1.68 -29.07 0.15
C ASN A 120 2.12 -27.62 -0.01
N ILE A 121 2.14 -26.91 1.11
CA ILE A 121 2.54 -25.50 1.16
C ILE A 121 4.08 -25.37 1.34
N PRO A 122 4.74 -24.33 0.81
CA PRO A 122 6.14 -24.02 1.11
C PRO A 122 6.33 -23.54 2.56
N ASP A 123 7.58 -23.33 2.96
CA ASP A 123 7.93 -22.89 4.32
C ASP A 123 7.31 -21.54 4.69
N ILE A 124 7.29 -20.60 3.75
CA ILE A 124 6.70 -19.26 3.94
C ILE A 124 5.78 -18.93 2.75
N MET A 125 4.63 -18.32 3.05
CA MET A 125 3.71 -17.75 2.05
C MET A 125 3.16 -16.42 2.52
N VAL A 126 2.74 -15.59 1.56
CA VAL A 126 1.85 -14.45 1.83
C VAL A 126 0.47 -14.83 1.33
N VAL A 127 -0.55 -14.88 2.17
CA VAL A 127 -1.95 -15.06 1.73
C VAL A 127 -2.59 -13.69 1.57
N ASN A 128 -3.47 -13.52 0.57
CA ASN A 128 -4.06 -12.22 0.21
C ASN A 128 -5.45 -11.99 0.80
N ASP A 129 -5.98 -12.95 1.54
CA ASP A 129 -7.33 -12.85 2.08
C ASP A 129 -7.49 -13.64 3.38
N ARG A 130 -8.44 -13.18 4.19
CA ARG A 130 -8.72 -13.76 5.51
C ARG A 130 -9.42 -15.12 5.42
N GLU A 131 -10.11 -15.43 4.32
CA GLU A 131 -10.76 -16.73 4.12
C GLU A 131 -9.72 -17.85 4.00
N THR A 132 -8.68 -17.64 3.20
CA THR A 132 -7.55 -18.56 3.03
C THR A 132 -6.77 -18.72 4.34
N LEU A 133 -6.58 -17.63 5.09
CA LEU A 133 -5.97 -17.70 6.43
C LEU A 133 -6.79 -18.58 7.38
N ASN A 134 -8.11 -18.38 7.45
CA ASN A 134 -8.99 -19.22 8.27
C ASN A 134 -8.85 -20.70 7.89
N LEU A 135 -8.85 -21.02 6.60
CA LEU A 135 -8.69 -22.39 6.11
C LEU A 135 -7.37 -23.02 6.56
N LEU A 136 -6.27 -22.26 6.52
CA LEU A 136 -4.95 -22.72 6.98
C LEU A 136 -4.91 -23.01 8.48
N VAL A 137 -5.53 -22.14 9.29
CA VAL A 137 -5.63 -22.30 10.76
C VAL A 137 -6.51 -23.50 11.11
N GLU A 138 -7.71 -23.59 10.52
CA GLU A 138 -8.67 -24.68 10.77
C GLU A 138 -8.09 -26.06 10.41
N ASN A 139 -7.24 -26.11 9.38
CA ASN A 139 -6.57 -27.34 8.95
C ASN A 139 -5.24 -27.63 9.66
N ASP A 140 -4.84 -26.79 10.64
CA ASP A 140 -3.63 -26.92 11.43
C ASP A 140 -2.34 -26.94 10.57
N MET A 141 -2.29 -26.07 9.55
CA MET A 141 -1.24 -26.08 8.54
C MET A 141 -0.11 -25.07 8.79
N ILE A 142 -0.32 -24.10 9.69
CA ILE A 142 0.62 -22.99 9.94
C ILE A 142 1.08 -22.94 11.40
N GLU A 143 2.25 -22.36 11.62
CA GLU A 143 2.97 -22.34 12.90
C GLU A 143 2.51 -21.21 13.84
N ASP A 144 2.66 -21.41 15.15
CA ASP A 144 2.47 -20.36 16.14
C ASP A 144 3.67 -19.40 16.16
N LEU A 145 3.44 -18.16 15.71
CA LEU A 145 4.45 -17.12 15.59
C LEU A 145 4.61 -16.27 16.86
N SER A 146 3.84 -16.53 17.93
CA SER A 146 3.78 -15.65 19.11
C SER A 146 5.14 -15.48 19.77
N GLN A 147 5.86 -16.58 19.98
CA GLN A 147 7.17 -16.53 20.64
C GLN A 147 8.21 -15.81 19.77
N VAL A 148 8.21 -16.07 18.46
CA VAL A 148 9.20 -15.46 17.55
C VAL A 148 8.89 -14.01 17.25
N TYR A 149 7.62 -13.60 17.27
CA TYR A 149 7.25 -12.18 17.27
C TYR A 149 7.87 -11.47 18.48
N GLU A 150 7.73 -12.07 19.67
CA GLU A 150 8.27 -11.46 20.87
C GLU A 150 9.80 -11.38 20.91
N SER A 151 10.51 -12.40 20.43
CA SER A 151 11.98 -12.43 20.51
C SER A 151 12.69 -11.85 19.29
N CYS A 152 12.07 -11.87 18.11
CA CYS A 152 12.75 -11.60 16.84
C CYS A 152 12.13 -10.46 16.02
N ALA A 153 10.95 -9.95 16.36
CA ALA A 153 10.56 -8.63 15.86
C ALA A 153 11.35 -7.58 16.64
N SER A 154 11.92 -6.59 15.97
CA SER A 154 12.55 -5.46 16.65
C SER A 154 11.50 -4.60 17.36
N ASP A 155 11.95 -3.80 18.35
CA ASP A 155 11.06 -2.92 19.11
C ASP A 155 10.31 -1.94 18.18
N ARG A 156 10.98 -1.38 17.16
CA ARG A 156 10.37 -0.49 16.17
C ARG A 156 9.27 -1.17 15.35
N ILE A 157 9.46 -2.44 14.95
CA ILE A 157 8.39 -3.20 14.28
C ILE A 157 7.19 -3.38 15.21
N LYS A 158 7.42 -3.68 16.49
CA LYS A 158 6.31 -3.79 17.47
C LYS A 158 5.60 -2.45 17.64
N GLU A 159 6.35 -1.35 17.75
CA GLU A 159 5.79 0.01 17.80
C GLU A 159 4.97 0.36 16.55
N MET A 160 5.42 -0.06 15.36
CA MET A 160 4.64 0.09 14.12
C MET A 160 3.30 -0.62 14.22
N TYR A 161 3.25 -1.88 14.66
CA TYR A 161 1.97 -2.58 14.87
C TYR A 161 1.11 -1.94 15.96
N ASP A 162 1.71 -1.51 17.06
CA ASP A 162 1.01 -0.86 18.18
C ASP A 162 0.31 0.44 17.73
N SER A 163 0.86 1.14 16.72
CA SER A 163 0.25 2.35 16.17
C SER A 163 -1.12 2.15 15.50
N TYR A 164 -1.49 0.90 15.15
CA TYR A 164 -2.80 0.55 14.61
C TYR A 164 -3.81 0.12 15.69
N GLY A 165 -3.39 0.11 16.96
CA GLY A 165 -4.15 -0.49 18.04
C GLY A 165 -4.23 -2.03 17.95
N PRO A 166 -5.05 -2.67 18.81
CA PRO A 166 -5.02 -4.12 18.96
C PRO A 166 -5.64 -4.90 17.80
N ALA A 167 -6.46 -4.25 16.96
CA ALA A 167 -7.26 -4.92 15.95
C ALA A 167 -6.41 -5.57 14.84
N LEU A 168 -5.32 -4.91 14.42
CA LEU A 168 -4.50 -5.40 13.32
C LEU A 168 -3.83 -6.73 13.66
N LEU A 169 -3.03 -6.80 14.73
CA LEU A 169 -2.42 -8.05 15.18
C LEU A 169 -3.47 -9.10 15.58
N ALA A 170 -4.60 -8.68 16.16
CA ALA A 170 -5.70 -9.59 16.49
C ALA A 170 -6.27 -10.27 15.23
N SER A 171 -6.22 -9.62 14.06
CA SER A 171 -6.70 -10.21 12.80
C SER A 171 -5.89 -11.45 12.36
N GLY A 172 -4.62 -11.54 12.76
CA GLY A 172 -3.76 -12.71 12.57
C GLY A 172 -3.70 -13.66 13.78
N THR A 173 -4.48 -13.38 14.84
CA THR A 173 -4.43 -14.12 16.11
C THR A 173 -5.64 -15.03 16.27
N TYR A 174 -5.39 -16.31 16.55
CA TYR A 174 -6.42 -17.34 16.73
C TYR A 174 -6.17 -18.08 18.04
N ASP A 175 -7.19 -18.22 18.88
CA ASP A 175 -7.09 -18.87 20.20
C ASP A 175 -5.92 -18.36 21.07
N GLY A 176 -5.62 -17.05 20.96
CA GLY A 176 -4.54 -16.40 21.70
C GLY A 176 -3.14 -16.60 21.12
N LYS A 177 -3.02 -17.18 19.94
CA LYS A 177 -1.76 -17.41 19.21
C LYS A 177 -1.70 -16.58 17.95
N LEU A 178 -0.59 -15.89 17.73
CA LEU A 178 -0.34 -15.20 16.47
C LEU A 178 -0.02 -16.26 15.40
N MET A 179 -1.00 -16.58 14.55
CA MET A 179 -0.83 -17.60 13.51
C MET A 179 -0.31 -17.01 12.19
N ALA A 180 -0.48 -15.70 12.00
CA ALA A 180 0.00 -15.00 10.82
C ALA A 180 0.37 -13.55 11.15
N LEU A 181 1.36 -13.01 10.45
CA LEU A 181 1.76 -11.62 10.56
C LEU A 181 1.00 -10.79 9.50
N PRO A 182 0.03 -9.94 9.88
CA PRO A 182 -0.72 -9.12 8.93
C PRO A 182 0.16 -8.04 8.31
N GLU A 183 -0.11 -7.63 7.07
CA GLU A 183 0.45 -6.39 6.54
C GLU A 183 -0.12 -5.17 7.27
N THR A 184 0.63 -4.07 7.26
CA THR A 184 0.15 -2.78 7.74
C THR A 184 -0.25 -1.88 6.56
N VAL A 185 -1.38 -1.19 6.66
CA VAL A 185 -1.84 -0.21 5.67
C VAL A 185 -1.92 1.17 6.32
N ILE A 186 -0.98 2.05 5.98
CA ILE A 186 -0.91 3.40 6.54
C ILE A 186 -2.19 4.20 6.29
N ASP A 187 -2.47 5.18 7.13
CA ASP A 187 -3.56 6.11 6.87
C ASP A 187 -3.26 6.94 5.62
N HIS A 188 -4.19 6.90 4.67
CA HIS A 188 -4.13 7.72 3.46
C HIS A 188 -4.79 9.09 3.61
N GLY A 189 -5.41 9.36 4.76
CA GLY A 189 -6.13 10.61 4.98
C GLY A 189 -7.43 10.72 4.17
N PRO A 190 -8.13 11.85 4.29
CA PRO A 190 -9.30 12.15 3.48
C PRO A 190 -8.91 12.48 2.03
N CYS A 191 -9.88 12.36 1.12
CA CYS A 191 -9.72 12.90 -0.23
C CYS A 191 -9.70 14.42 -0.19
N PHE A 192 -8.81 15.00 -0.98
CA PHE A 192 -8.77 16.41 -1.31
C PHE A 192 -9.57 16.63 -2.59
N LEU A 193 -10.13 17.82 -2.75
CA LEU A 193 -10.53 18.29 -4.06
C LEU A 193 -9.29 18.84 -4.77
N TRP A 194 -8.84 18.18 -5.83
CA TRP A 194 -7.81 18.70 -6.71
C TRP A 194 -8.48 19.59 -7.75
N LEU A 195 -8.07 20.86 -7.82
CA LEU A 195 -8.71 21.89 -8.63
C LEU A 195 -7.67 22.72 -9.41
N ARG A 196 -7.98 23.07 -10.66
CA ARG A 196 -7.13 23.90 -11.54
C ARG A 196 -7.12 25.36 -11.10
N ARG A 197 -6.10 25.75 -10.34
CA ARG A 197 -5.91 27.13 -9.85
C ARG A 197 -5.65 28.12 -10.98
N ASP A 198 -4.95 27.70 -12.03
CA ASP A 198 -4.75 28.53 -13.22
C ASP A 198 -6.08 28.89 -13.91
N TRP A 199 -7.07 27.99 -13.89
CA TRP A 199 -8.41 28.29 -14.40
C TRP A 199 -9.18 29.24 -13.49
N ILE A 200 -9.09 29.08 -12.17
CA ILE A 200 -9.63 30.03 -11.18
C ILE A 200 -9.08 31.44 -11.48
N ASN A 201 -7.76 31.56 -11.62
CA ASN A 201 -7.08 32.81 -11.91
C ASN A 201 -7.48 33.41 -13.26
N GLN A 202 -7.59 32.58 -14.31
CA GLN A 202 -7.99 33.04 -15.65
C GLN A 202 -9.41 33.62 -15.66
N LEU A 203 -10.32 33.05 -14.86
CA LEU A 203 -11.70 33.52 -14.74
C LEU A 203 -11.86 34.64 -13.69
N GLY A 204 -10.81 34.95 -12.93
CA GLY A 204 -10.85 35.96 -11.86
C GLY A 204 -11.75 35.56 -10.69
N LEU A 205 -11.84 34.26 -10.42
CA LEU A 205 -12.61 33.69 -9.30
C LEU A 205 -11.79 33.71 -8.01
N GLU A 206 -12.48 33.67 -6.87
CA GLU A 206 -11.84 33.46 -5.56
C GLU A 206 -11.62 31.96 -5.33
N GLU A 207 -10.63 31.60 -4.50
CA GLU A 207 -10.38 30.20 -4.13
C GLU A 207 -11.49 29.70 -3.16
N PRO A 208 -11.88 28.41 -3.21
CA PRO A 208 -13.01 27.91 -2.44
C PRO A 208 -12.69 27.78 -0.94
N GLU A 209 -13.62 28.20 -0.08
CA GLU A 209 -13.52 27.98 1.38
C GLU A 209 -14.28 26.73 1.83
N ASN A 210 -15.25 26.28 1.04
CA ASN A 210 -16.07 25.09 1.31
C ASN A 210 -16.45 24.37 0.00
N LEU A 211 -17.11 23.20 0.12
CA LEU A 211 -17.49 22.41 -1.06
C LEU A 211 -18.52 23.10 -1.96
N ASP A 212 -19.45 23.89 -1.42
CA ASP A 212 -20.44 24.59 -2.25
C ASP A 212 -19.77 25.68 -3.11
N ASP A 213 -18.82 26.44 -2.54
CA ASP A 213 -18.00 27.38 -3.32
C ASP A 213 -17.24 26.66 -4.44
N ALA A 214 -16.65 25.50 -4.12
CA ALA A 214 -15.92 24.72 -5.10
C ALA A 214 -16.82 24.21 -6.23
N PHE A 215 -18.05 23.79 -5.92
CA PHE A 215 -19.03 23.38 -6.92
C PHE A 215 -19.47 24.55 -7.81
N ASP A 216 -19.62 25.75 -7.27
CA ASP A 216 -19.90 26.96 -8.05
C ASP A 216 -18.72 27.33 -8.98
N ILE A 217 -17.47 27.14 -8.54
CA ILE A 217 -16.27 27.29 -9.38
C ILE A 217 -16.26 26.25 -10.51
N ILE A 218 -16.55 24.99 -10.20
CA ILE A 218 -16.61 23.92 -11.22
C ILE A 218 -17.72 24.21 -12.23
N GLU A 219 -18.88 24.70 -11.78
CA GLU A 219 -19.96 25.14 -12.67
C GLU A 219 -19.50 26.29 -13.57
N ALA A 220 -18.69 27.23 -13.05
CA ALA A 220 -18.09 28.29 -13.84
C ALA A 220 -17.08 27.76 -14.88
N PHE A 221 -16.28 26.73 -14.55
CA PHE A 221 -15.41 26.06 -15.53
C PHE A 221 -16.22 25.48 -16.69
N VAL A 222 -17.31 24.79 -16.38
CA VAL A 222 -18.21 24.19 -17.37
C VAL A 222 -18.87 25.25 -18.26
N LYS A 223 -19.42 26.32 -17.65
CA LYS A 223 -20.08 27.42 -18.38
C LYS A 223 -19.11 28.18 -19.30
N ASN A 224 -17.85 28.30 -18.90
CA ASN A 224 -16.80 28.93 -19.70
C ASN A 224 -16.06 27.94 -20.62
N ARG A 225 -16.47 26.66 -20.63
CA ARG A 225 -15.92 25.59 -21.49
C ARG A 225 -14.40 25.42 -21.32
N MET A 226 -13.93 25.55 -20.10
CA MET A 226 -12.51 25.35 -19.77
C MET A 226 -12.10 23.91 -20.09
N GLY A 227 -10.92 23.72 -20.71
CA GLY A 227 -10.43 22.40 -21.13
C GLY A 227 -11.26 21.70 -22.21
N THR A 228 -12.17 22.40 -22.89
CA THR A 228 -13.11 21.81 -23.84
C THR A 228 -12.79 22.20 -25.28
N ASP A 229 -12.65 21.23 -26.18
CA ASP A 229 -12.42 21.52 -27.60
C ASP A 229 -13.71 21.99 -28.30
N GLU A 230 -13.53 22.58 -29.49
CA GLU A 230 -14.65 22.98 -30.33
C GLU A 230 -15.47 21.75 -30.75
N GLY A 231 -16.77 21.76 -30.42
CA GLY A 231 -17.70 20.67 -30.74
C GLY A 231 -17.81 19.57 -29.67
N GLU A 232 -17.03 19.64 -28.59
CA GLU A 232 -17.16 18.72 -27.44
C GLU A 232 -18.07 19.30 -26.34
N GLU A 233 -18.56 18.44 -25.45
CA GLU A 233 -19.28 18.89 -24.25
C GLU A 233 -18.29 19.18 -23.11
N PRO A 234 -18.46 20.28 -22.36
CA PRO A 234 -17.59 20.61 -21.25
C PRO A 234 -17.74 19.61 -20.10
N ILE A 235 -16.63 19.32 -19.43
CA ILE A 235 -16.54 18.34 -18.34
C ILE A 235 -16.33 19.09 -17.02
N GLY A 236 -17.18 18.80 -16.03
CA GLY A 236 -17.07 19.34 -14.68
C GLY A 236 -16.16 18.46 -13.80
N LEU A 237 -16.65 18.16 -12.60
CA LEU A 237 -16.10 17.17 -11.67
C LEU A 237 -16.20 15.78 -12.28
N ILE A 238 -15.04 15.17 -12.55
CA ILE A 238 -14.98 13.78 -13.00
C ILE A 238 -15.00 12.82 -11.79
N CYS A 239 -15.68 11.69 -11.95
CA CYS A 239 -15.75 10.63 -10.95
C CYS A 239 -15.98 9.26 -11.59
N ASP A 240 -15.63 8.20 -10.86
CA ASP A 240 -15.89 6.83 -11.28
C ASP A 240 -17.38 6.47 -11.16
N ASN A 241 -17.86 5.60 -12.05
CA ASN A 241 -19.26 5.16 -12.07
C ASN A 241 -19.72 4.42 -10.81
N VAL A 242 -18.80 3.93 -9.98
CA VAL A 242 -19.08 3.34 -8.67
C VAL A 242 -19.45 4.40 -7.64
N LEU A 243 -19.03 5.67 -7.83
CA LEU A 243 -19.21 6.83 -6.94
C LEU A 243 -18.51 6.72 -5.57
N VAL A 244 -18.38 5.51 -5.05
CA VAL A 244 -17.83 5.19 -3.72
C VAL A 244 -16.43 4.64 -3.89
N GLY A 245 -15.48 5.12 -3.10
CA GLY A 245 -14.08 4.72 -3.17
C GLY A 245 -13.81 3.34 -2.55
N SER A 246 -12.83 2.63 -3.11
CA SER A 246 -12.14 1.55 -2.41
C SER A 246 -10.97 2.12 -1.61
N THR A 247 -10.23 1.25 -0.89
CA THR A 247 -8.99 1.65 -0.22
C THR A 247 -8.01 2.30 -1.21
N SER A 248 -7.45 3.44 -0.83
CA SER A 248 -6.47 4.20 -1.63
C SER A 248 -6.90 4.48 -3.08
N ALA A 249 -8.12 5.01 -3.29
CA ALA A 249 -8.64 5.33 -4.62
C ALA A 249 -8.74 6.84 -4.91
N ASN A 250 -8.54 7.22 -6.17
CA ASN A 250 -8.92 8.53 -6.72
C ASN A 250 -10.28 8.44 -7.42
N TYR A 251 -10.89 9.60 -7.66
CA TYR A 251 -12.13 9.82 -8.42
C TYR A 251 -13.42 9.30 -7.77
N SER A 252 -13.37 8.87 -6.51
CA SER A 252 -14.59 8.68 -5.76
C SER A 252 -15.18 10.02 -5.33
N ILE A 253 -16.45 10.04 -4.94
CA ILE A 253 -17.12 11.22 -4.41
C ILE A 253 -17.52 11.02 -2.95
N ASP A 254 -16.75 10.20 -2.21
CA ASP A 254 -16.93 9.99 -0.76
C ASP A 254 -17.04 11.31 0.02
N PRO A 255 -16.28 12.38 -0.28
CA PRO A 255 -16.45 13.67 0.39
C PRO A 255 -17.86 14.27 0.28
N ILE A 256 -18.61 13.96 -0.79
CA ILE A 256 -20.01 14.38 -0.95
C ILE A 256 -20.93 13.54 -0.05
N PHE A 257 -20.66 12.25 0.10
CA PHE A 257 -21.40 11.39 1.05
C PHE A 257 -21.12 11.78 2.50
N ASP A 258 -19.88 12.13 2.82
CA ASP A 258 -19.44 12.57 4.15
C ASP A 258 -20.25 13.80 4.64
N LEU A 259 -20.63 14.73 3.76
CA LEU A 259 -21.49 15.89 4.10
C LEU A 259 -22.84 15.50 4.73
N PHE A 260 -23.31 14.28 4.45
CA PHE A 260 -24.59 13.75 4.94
C PHE A 260 -24.42 12.73 6.06
N GLY A 261 -23.18 12.43 6.50
CA GLY A 261 -22.89 11.31 7.38
C GLY A 261 -23.33 9.98 6.75
N ALA A 262 -23.10 9.84 5.45
CA ALA A 262 -23.44 8.64 4.70
C ALA A 262 -22.17 7.83 4.42
N HIS A 263 -22.22 6.53 4.73
CA HIS A 263 -21.09 5.62 4.48
C HIS A 263 -21.51 4.47 3.56
N PRO A 264 -21.84 4.73 2.27
CA PRO A 264 -22.17 3.67 1.33
C PRO A 264 -21.09 2.58 1.31
N ARG A 265 -21.52 1.34 1.08
CA ARG A 265 -20.66 0.14 1.05
C ARG A 265 -19.94 -0.21 2.35
N LYS A 266 -20.19 0.53 3.44
CA LYS A 266 -19.70 0.20 4.77
C LYS A 266 -20.84 -0.30 5.64
N TRP A 267 -20.53 -1.12 6.64
CA TRP A 267 -21.47 -1.41 7.72
C TRP A 267 -21.37 -0.32 8.75
N GLN A 268 -22.49 0.29 9.14
CA GLN A 268 -22.53 1.42 10.06
C GLN A 268 -23.40 1.13 11.28
N ILE A 269 -23.03 1.72 12.41
CA ILE A 269 -23.74 1.61 13.68
C ILE A 269 -24.78 2.74 13.72
N CYS A 270 -26.05 2.38 13.81
CA CYS A 270 -27.13 3.35 13.97
C CYS A 270 -27.25 3.83 15.41
N SER A 271 -28.02 4.91 15.62
CA SER A 271 -28.24 5.53 16.94
C SER A 271 -28.87 4.61 18.00
N ASP A 272 -29.53 3.54 17.57
CA ASP A 272 -30.11 2.50 18.43
C ASP A 272 -29.17 1.31 18.68
N GLY A 273 -27.96 1.37 18.13
CA GLY A 273 -26.95 0.31 18.21
C GLY A 273 -27.11 -0.77 17.14
N GLU A 274 -28.07 -0.67 16.22
CA GLU A 274 -28.21 -1.64 15.13
C GLU A 274 -27.13 -1.42 14.05
N ILE A 275 -26.48 -2.50 13.63
CA ILE A 275 -25.53 -2.47 12.51
C ILE A 275 -26.32 -2.63 11.21
N VAL A 276 -26.22 -1.64 10.32
CA VAL A 276 -26.90 -1.61 9.02
C VAL A 276 -25.91 -1.42 7.88
N TYR A 277 -26.28 -1.84 6.68
CA TYR A 277 -25.47 -1.57 5.49
C TYR A 277 -25.71 -0.12 5.05
N GLY A 278 -24.65 0.69 5.06
CA GLY A 278 -24.69 2.15 4.91
C GLY A 278 -25.42 2.62 3.66
N SER A 279 -25.27 1.88 2.56
CA SER A 279 -25.94 2.18 1.28
C SER A 279 -27.47 2.21 1.34
N LEU A 280 -28.08 1.56 2.35
CA LEU A 280 -29.53 1.45 2.49
C LEU A 280 -30.13 2.57 3.34
N THR A 281 -29.31 3.52 3.79
CA THR A 281 -29.69 4.48 4.83
C THR A 281 -30.32 5.74 4.27
N ALA A 282 -31.06 6.45 5.14
CA ALA A 282 -31.67 7.73 4.78
C ALA A 282 -30.62 8.83 4.51
N SER A 283 -29.43 8.78 5.13
CA SER A 283 -28.34 9.72 4.82
C SER A 283 -27.82 9.49 3.41
N THR A 284 -27.61 8.23 3.00
CA THR A 284 -27.24 7.90 1.61
C THR A 284 -28.28 8.37 0.61
N LYS A 285 -29.58 8.16 0.88
CA LYS A 285 -30.65 8.71 0.01
C LYS A 285 -30.54 10.22 -0.19
N LYS A 286 -30.29 10.98 0.89
CA LYS A 286 -30.12 12.44 0.82
C LYS A 286 -28.87 12.83 0.03
N ALA A 287 -27.76 12.12 0.23
CA ALA A 287 -26.54 12.35 -0.53
C ALA A 287 -26.76 12.12 -2.04
N ILE A 288 -27.42 11.02 -2.43
CA ILE A 288 -27.75 10.75 -3.85
C ILE A 288 -28.65 11.84 -4.43
N ALA A 289 -29.61 12.36 -3.66
CA ALA A 289 -30.44 13.48 -4.11
C ALA A 289 -29.63 14.77 -4.32
N TYR A 290 -28.62 15.02 -3.50
CA TYR A 290 -27.72 16.15 -3.68
C TYR A 290 -26.79 15.94 -4.90
N ILE A 291 -26.24 14.74 -5.06
CA ILE A 291 -25.45 14.35 -6.23
C ILE A 291 -26.28 14.50 -7.52
N HIS A 292 -27.57 14.17 -7.50
CA HIS A 292 -28.48 14.43 -8.62
C HIS A 292 -28.62 15.92 -8.95
N ASP A 293 -28.73 16.81 -7.96
CA ASP A 293 -28.75 18.26 -8.19
C ASP A 293 -27.45 18.76 -8.85
N LEU A 294 -26.30 18.31 -8.35
CA LEU A 294 -24.99 18.61 -8.95
C LEU A 294 -24.88 18.07 -10.38
N TYR A 295 -25.43 16.87 -10.64
CA TYR A 295 -25.54 16.32 -11.99
C TYR A 295 -26.39 17.20 -12.88
N GLU A 296 -27.60 17.59 -12.48
CA GLU A 296 -28.50 18.45 -13.27
C GLU A 296 -27.85 19.79 -13.63
N ARG A 297 -27.14 20.41 -12.67
CA ARG A 297 -26.35 21.64 -12.86
C ARG A 297 -25.15 21.48 -13.80
N GLY A 298 -24.78 20.25 -14.16
CA GLY A 298 -23.63 19.95 -15.01
C GLY A 298 -22.29 20.00 -14.29
N ILE A 299 -22.31 20.08 -12.96
CA ILE A 299 -21.11 20.04 -12.12
C ILE A 299 -20.51 18.64 -12.15
N ILE A 300 -21.32 17.59 -12.04
CA ILE A 300 -20.85 16.22 -12.29
C ILE A 300 -20.79 15.99 -13.80
N ASP A 301 -19.71 15.37 -14.27
CA ASP A 301 -19.57 14.94 -15.66
C ASP A 301 -20.84 14.21 -16.14
N LYS A 302 -21.46 14.72 -17.20
CA LYS A 302 -22.69 14.15 -17.76
C LYS A 302 -22.51 12.71 -18.24
N ASN A 303 -21.27 12.29 -18.52
CA ASN A 303 -20.90 10.94 -18.92
C ASN A 303 -20.36 10.07 -17.77
N PHE A 304 -20.46 10.48 -16.50
CA PHE A 304 -19.86 9.74 -15.35
C PHE A 304 -20.19 8.24 -15.34
N ALA A 305 -21.41 7.86 -15.76
CA ALA A 305 -21.86 6.47 -15.81
C ALA A 305 -21.07 5.59 -16.81
N LEU A 306 -20.35 6.21 -17.75
CA LEU A 306 -19.48 5.56 -18.74
C LEU A 306 -17.99 5.68 -18.39
N ARG A 307 -17.67 6.34 -17.27
CA ARG A 307 -16.28 6.55 -16.85
C ARG A 307 -15.79 5.34 -16.06
N GLU A 308 -14.56 4.95 -16.36
CA GLU A 308 -13.76 3.99 -15.62
C GLU A 308 -12.41 4.63 -15.31
N GLN A 309 -11.69 4.12 -14.30
CA GLN A 309 -10.40 4.63 -13.83
C GLN A 309 -9.42 5.05 -14.93
N ASN A 310 -9.18 4.21 -15.94
CA ASN A 310 -8.26 4.54 -17.03
C ASN A 310 -8.77 5.70 -17.89
N ASN A 311 -10.07 5.73 -18.20
CA ASN A 311 -10.64 6.84 -18.96
C ASN A 311 -10.60 8.16 -18.17
N LEU A 312 -10.81 8.11 -16.86
CA LEU A 312 -10.69 9.28 -15.98
C LEU A 312 -9.27 9.82 -15.95
N ARG A 313 -8.28 8.93 -15.83
CA ARG A 313 -6.87 9.30 -15.92
C ARG A 313 -6.56 9.99 -17.25
N ASP A 314 -7.03 9.45 -18.37
CA ASP A 314 -6.78 10.04 -19.70
C ASP A 314 -7.37 11.46 -19.80
N LEU A 315 -8.59 11.70 -19.27
CA LEU A 315 -9.18 13.04 -19.23
C LEU A 315 -8.32 14.04 -18.45
N VAL A 316 -7.73 13.59 -17.33
CA VAL A 316 -6.81 14.44 -16.56
C VAL A 316 -5.59 14.76 -17.40
N LEU A 317 -4.92 13.76 -17.98
CA LEU A 317 -3.71 13.95 -18.78
C LEU A 317 -3.91 14.83 -20.02
N GLU A 318 -5.08 14.75 -20.62
CA GLU A 318 -5.46 15.56 -21.79
C GLU A 318 -5.93 16.98 -21.41
N GLY A 319 -5.93 17.34 -20.12
CA GLY A 319 -6.33 18.65 -19.63
C GLY A 319 -7.83 18.93 -19.83
N LYS A 320 -8.66 17.88 -19.93
CA LYS A 320 -10.09 17.97 -20.27
C LYS A 320 -11.00 18.29 -19.08
N CYS A 321 -10.49 18.15 -17.85
CA CYS A 321 -11.24 18.44 -16.63
C CYS A 321 -10.48 19.41 -15.72
N GLY A 322 -11.23 20.18 -14.93
CA GLY A 322 -10.66 21.12 -13.97
C GLY A 322 -10.67 20.63 -12.53
N ALA A 323 -11.37 19.52 -12.23
CA ALA A 323 -11.62 19.09 -10.87
C ALA A 323 -11.82 17.57 -10.75
N PHE A 324 -11.27 16.99 -9.68
CA PHE A 324 -11.59 15.65 -9.21
C PHE A 324 -11.21 15.48 -7.74
N PHE A 325 -11.83 14.52 -7.05
CA PHE A 325 -11.38 14.14 -5.71
C PHE A 325 -10.27 13.11 -5.78
N GLY A 326 -9.24 13.28 -4.97
CA GLY A 326 -8.11 12.36 -4.91
C GLY A 326 -7.30 12.49 -3.64
N LEU A 327 -6.45 11.51 -3.39
CA LEU A 327 -5.64 11.45 -2.17
C LEU A 327 -4.37 12.30 -2.29
N TRP A 328 -3.62 12.41 -1.19
CA TRP A 328 -2.40 13.21 -1.13
C TRP A 328 -1.33 12.79 -2.15
N TRP A 329 -1.33 11.53 -2.58
CA TRP A 329 -0.35 11.00 -3.53
C TRP A 329 -0.70 11.29 -5.00
N THR A 330 -1.87 11.88 -5.27
CA THR A 330 -2.35 12.26 -6.61
C THR A 330 -1.33 13.05 -7.45
N PRO A 331 -0.49 13.93 -6.89
CA PRO A 331 0.59 14.57 -7.63
C PRO A 331 1.56 13.59 -8.27
N ASN A 332 1.82 12.44 -7.64
CA ASN A 332 2.72 11.42 -8.17
C ASN A 332 2.07 10.64 -9.33
N ASN A 333 0.75 10.45 -9.29
CA ASN A 333 -0.05 9.83 -10.35
C ASN A 333 -1.53 10.21 -10.16
N PRO A 334 -2.20 10.84 -11.16
CA PRO A 334 -1.73 11.08 -12.52
C PRO A 334 -1.10 12.45 -12.78
N LEU A 335 -1.11 13.38 -11.82
CA LEU A 335 -0.84 14.78 -12.17
C LEU A 335 0.59 15.05 -12.62
N MET A 336 1.58 14.28 -12.17
CA MET A 336 2.97 14.38 -12.66
C MET A 336 3.01 14.24 -14.18
N ASP A 337 2.30 13.26 -14.73
CA ASP A 337 2.21 13.03 -16.17
C ASP A 337 1.45 14.17 -16.88
N GLU A 338 0.42 14.74 -16.25
CA GLU A 338 -0.29 15.89 -16.80
C GLU A 338 0.60 17.13 -16.86
N VAL A 339 1.33 17.45 -15.78
CA VAL A 339 2.26 18.58 -15.72
C VAL A 339 3.42 18.39 -16.71
N MET A 340 3.89 17.16 -16.94
CA MET A 340 4.86 16.89 -18.00
C MET A 340 4.31 17.22 -19.40
N ASN A 341 3.04 16.92 -19.65
CA ASN A 341 2.37 17.21 -20.93
C ASN A 341 1.94 18.68 -21.07
N ASN A 342 1.61 19.32 -19.95
CA ASN A 342 1.10 20.67 -19.85
C ASN A 342 1.77 21.42 -18.68
N PRO A 343 3.00 21.94 -18.88
CA PRO A 343 3.79 22.56 -17.81
C PRO A 343 3.21 23.86 -17.24
N ASP A 344 2.20 24.44 -17.92
CA ASP A 344 1.52 25.66 -17.49
C ASP A 344 0.30 25.37 -16.58
N SER A 345 -0.07 24.10 -16.39
CA SER A 345 -1.11 23.71 -15.43
C SER A 345 -0.70 24.03 -13.99
N ASP A 346 -1.66 24.43 -13.17
CA ASP A 346 -1.45 24.60 -11.73
C ASP A 346 -2.58 23.94 -10.96
N TRP A 347 -2.35 22.70 -10.53
CA TRP A 347 -3.25 21.95 -9.67
C TRP A 347 -2.93 22.22 -8.20
N GLU A 348 -3.97 22.52 -7.41
CA GLU A 348 -3.87 22.61 -5.96
C GLU A 348 -4.82 21.64 -5.26
N PRO A 349 -4.40 21.05 -4.11
CA PRO A 349 -5.29 20.33 -3.22
C PRO A 349 -6.08 21.29 -2.35
N TYR A 350 -7.37 21.02 -2.19
CA TYR A 350 -8.24 21.71 -1.24
C TYR A 350 -8.83 20.70 -0.24
N TYR A 351 -8.60 20.95 1.05
CA TYR A 351 -9.15 20.15 2.15
C TYR A 351 -10.45 20.79 2.68
N LEU A 352 -11.56 20.50 2.00
CA LEU A 352 -12.85 21.19 2.20
C LEU A 352 -13.85 20.41 3.07
N VAL A 353 -13.55 19.13 3.36
CA VAL A 353 -14.37 18.28 4.24
C VAL A 353 -13.52 17.87 5.42
N GLN A 354 -13.68 18.60 6.52
CA GLN A 354 -12.97 18.26 7.75
C GLN A 354 -13.69 17.12 8.46
N ARG A 355 -12.99 16.00 8.62
CA ARG A 355 -13.44 14.88 9.44
C ARG A 355 -13.13 15.20 10.90
N ASP A 356 -14.10 14.99 11.78
CA ASP A 356 -13.81 15.02 13.21
C ASP A 356 -13.02 13.77 13.63
N LYS A 357 -12.50 13.79 14.86
CA LYS A 357 -11.72 12.68 15.43
C LYS A 357 -12.53 11.39 15.65
N ASP A 358 -13.85 11.49 15.66
CA ASP A 358 -14.77 10.37 15.90
C ASP A 358 -15.21 9.74 14.55
N TYR A 359 -14.83 10.33 13.41
CA TYR A 359 -15.01 9.74 12.08
C TYR A 359 -14.42 8.32 12.04
N GLY A 360 -15.11 7.36 11.44
CA GLY A 360 -14.65 5.97 11.40
C GLY A 360 -14.95 5.15 12.65
N THR A 361 -15.56 5.77 13.68
CA THR A 361 -16.10 5.05 14.84
C THR A 361 -17.58 4.68 14.68
N ASP A 362 -18.25 5.22 13.68
CA ASP A 362 -19.65 4.96 13.35
C ASP A 362 -19.82 3.93 12.22
N PHE A 363 -18.72 3.45 11.63
CA PHE A 363 -18.73 2.38 10.64
C PHE A 363 -17.54 1.42 10.76
N TYR A 364 -17.69 0.24 10.18
CA TYR A 364 -16.71 -0.82 10.19
C TYR A 364 -15.92 -0.89 8.88
N ASN A 365 -14.62 -1.11 9.02
CA ASN A 365 -13.74 -1.62 7.99
C ASN A 365 -13.58 -3.15 8.11
N SER A 366 -12.86 -3.73 7.17
CA SER A 366 -12.64 -5.17 7.09
C SER A 366 -11.18 -5.48 6.82
N PHE A 367 -10.77 -6.69 7.21
CA PHE A 367 -9.49 -7.28 6.82
C PHE A 367 -9.67 -8.35 5.73
N SER A 368 -10.78 -8.31 4.97
CA SER A 368 -11.10 -9.26 3.90
C SER A 368 -9.93 -9.49 2.96
N ASP A 369 -9.37 -8.39 2.45
CA ASP A 369 -8.34 -8.35 1.41
C ASP A 369 -6.97 -7.98 1.98
N ASN A 370 -6.80 -8.10 3.29
CA ASN A 370 -5.52 -7.82 3.94
C ASN A 370 -4.56 -8.99 3.68
N LYS A 371 -3.29 -8.68 3.41
CA LYS A 371 -2.26 -9.70 3.28
C LYS A 371 -1.78 -10.21 4.63
N TYR A 372 -1.39 -11.48 4.69
CA TYR A 372 -0.85 -12.12 5.88
C TYR A 372 0.34 -13.02 5.54
N VAL A 373 1.46 -12.84 6.23
CA VAL A 373 2.59 -13.76 6.13
C VAL A 373 2.34 -14.95 7.06
N VAL A 374 2.39 -16.15 6.51
CA VAL A 374 2.22 -17.42 7.24
C VAL A 374 3.47 -18.28 7.12
N VAL A 375 3.74 -19.08 8.14
CA VAL A 375 4.82 -20.07 8.15
C VAL A 375 4.22 -21.46 8.24
N ARG A 376 4.67 -22.39 7.40
CA ARG A 376 4.25 -23.79 7.45
C ARG A 376 4.57 -24.40 8.79
N LYS A 377 3.60 -25.14 9.33
CA LYS A 377 3.76 -25.87 10.58
C LYS A 377 4.95 -26.84 10.54
N GLY A 378 5.74 -26.83 11.60
CA GLY A 378 6.92 -27.66 11.76
C GLY A 378 8.14 -27.23 10.94
N TYR A 379 8.14 -26.05 10.32
CA TYR A 379 9.36 -25.46 9.78
C TYR A 379 10.34 -25.14 10.92
N GLU A 380 11.63 -25.38 10.72
CA GLU A 380 12.64 -25.27 11.78
C GLU A 380 13.00 -23.82 12.15
N HIS A 381 12.68 -22.84 11.27
CA HIS A 381 13.08 -21.44 11.42
C HIS A 381 11.92 -20.43 11.26
N PRO A 382 10.80 -20.56 12.01
CA PRO A 382 9.66 -19.65 11.89
C PRO A 382 10.01 -18.18 12.19
N GLU A 383 11.08 -17.93 12.93
CA GLU A 383 11.59 -16.60 13.24
C GLU A 383 12.05 -15.80 12.02
N ILE A 384 12.35 -16.46 10.89
CA ILE A 384 12.84 -15.78 9.68
C ILE A 384 11.90 -14.68 9.22
N VAL A 385 10.58 -14.86 9.33
CA VAL A 385 9.59 -13.84 8.97
C VAL A 385 9.81 -12.54 9.74
N MET A 386 9.99 -12.63 11.06
CA MET A 386 10.18 -11.46 11.93
C MET A 386 11.53 -10.76 11.67
N LYS A 387 12.55 -11.56 11.35
CA LYS A 387 13.90 -11.05 11.02
C LYS A 387 13.91 -10.35 9.66
N ILE A 388 13.24 -10.90 8.64
CA ILE A 388 13.09 -10.25 7.34
C ILE A 388 12.39 -8.91 7.51
N VAL A 389 11.27 -8.89 8.23
CA VAL A 389 10.51 -7.65 8.45
C VAL A 389 11.35 -6.62 9.20
N SER A 390 12.05 -7.01 10.27
CA SER A 390 12.93 -6.11 11.02
C SER A 390 14.08 -5.56 10.17
N VAL A 391 14.67 -6.37 9.28
CA VAL A 391 15.75 -5.88 8.41
C VAL A 391 15.25 -4.90 7.36
N LEU A 392 14.11 -5.18 6.70
CA LEU A 392 13.63 -4.42 5.56
C LEU A 392 12.78 -3.19 5.92
N PHE A 393 12.10 -3.20 7.07
CA PHE A 393 11.17 -2.14 7.47
C PHE A 393 11.66 -1.33 8.67
N ASP A 394 12.61 -1.86 9.43
CA ASP A 394 13.26 -1.14 10.52
C ASP A 394 14.70 -0.75 10.12
N TYR A 395 15.64 -1.71 10.14
CA TYR A 395 17.07 -1.41 10.06
C TYR A 395 17.45 -0.64 8.79
N SER A 396 17.01 -1.10 7.61
CA SER A 396 17.38 -0.48 6.33
C SER A 396 16.79 0.92 6.13
N ARG A 397 15.68 1.25 6.82
CA ARG A 397 14.98 2.53 6.67
C ARG A 397 15.50 3.61 7.60
N TYR A 398 15.89 3.24 8.82
CA TYR A 398 16.13 4.19 9.91
C TYR A 398 17.53 4.13 10.51
N ASP A 399 18.24 2.99 10.43
CA ASP A 399 19.51 2.80 11.13
C ASP A 399 20.72 2.61 10.20
N ALA A 400 20.49 2.26 8.93
CA ALA A 400 21.56 1.88 8.01
C ALA A 400 22.12 3.06 7.21
N ASP A 401 23.36 3.45 7.52
CA ASP A 401 24.21 4.29 6.65
C ASP A 401 24.65 3.53 5.36
N ASP A 402 24.44 2.21 5.29
CA ASP A 402 24.89 1.32 4.21
C ASP A 402 23.76 0.67 3.41
N ALA A 403 22.53 1.18 3.51
CA ALA A 403 21.35 0.69 2.81
C ALA A 403 20.99 1.46 1.52
N ASP A 404 21.89 2.32 1.03
CA ASP A 404 21.69 3.14 -0.18
C ASP A 404 21.15 2.35 -1.38
N GLU A 405 21.59 1.10 -1.57
CA GLU A 405 21.18 0.23 -2.68
C GLU A 405 19.75 -0.30 -2.52
N VAL A 406 19.33 -0.66 -1.30
CA VAL A 406 17.94 -1.07 -1.00
C VAL A 406 17.00 0.14 -1.10
N ASN A 407 17.48 1.31 -0.66
CA ASN A 407 16.74 2.57 -0.77
C ASN A 407 16.66 3.05 -2.23
N GLY A 408 17.66 2.74 -3.07
CA GLY A 408 17.68 3.03 -4.50
C GLY A 408 16.58 2.34 -5.30
N TYR A 409 16.03 1.21 -4.83
CA TYR A 409 14.89 0.56 -5.48
C TYR A 409 13.61 1.41 -5.43
N PHE A 410 13.44 2.25 -4.40
CA PHE A 410 12.35 3.23 -4.36
C PHE A 410 12.51 4.28 -5.47
N ALA A 411 13.73 4.79 -5.67
CA ALA A 411 14.02 5.76 -6.73
C ALA A 411 13.89 5.16 -8.14
N LEU A 412 14.08 3.84 -8.29
CA LEU A 412 13.93 3.10 -9.54
C LEU A 412 12.50 2.59 -9.80
N ASN A 413 11.55 2.91 -8.93
CA ASN A 413 10.15 2.45 -9.03
C ASN A 413 10.02 0.92 -9.14
N VAL A 414 10.88 0.20 -8.41
CA VAL A 414 10.80 -1.27 -8.29
C VAL A 414 9.56 -1.61 -7.45
N ASP A 415 8.71 -2.47 -8.00
CA ASP A 415 7.44 -2.83 -7.39
C ASP A 415 7.65 -3.67 -6.10
N PRO A 416 6.85 -3.47 -5.03
CA PRO A 416 6.95 -4.22 -3.78
C PRO A 416 6.90 -5.74 -3.93
N THR A 417 6.30 -6.27 -5.01
CA THR A 417 6.32 -7.71 -5.35
C THR A 417 7.72 -8.26 -5.61
N ALA A 418 8.74 -7.41 -5.80
CA ALA A 418 10.15 -7.83 -5.83
C ALA A 418 10.69 -8.32 -4.48
N ARG A 419 10.02 -8.00 -3.37
CA ARG A 419 10.40 -8.43 -2.02
C ARG A 419 10.03 -9.91 -1.80
N PRO A 420 10.77 -10.65 -0.96
CA PRO A 420 10.39 -12.01 -0.58
C PRO A 420 9.04 -12.05 0.16
N LEU A 421 8.81 -11.09 1.06
CA LEU A 421 7.54 -10.92 1.75
C LEU A 421 6.83 -9.71 1.15
N VAL A 422 5.81 -9.96 0.34
CA VAL A 422 5.03 -8.94 -0.38
C VAL A 422 3.99 -8.32 0.56
N ILE A 423 4.47 -7.71 1.63
CA ILE A 423 3.69 -6.93 2.60
C ILE A 423 4.35 -5.57 2.80
N ASN A 424 3.62 -4.66 3.46
CA ASN A 424 4.20 -3.45 4.03
C ASN A 424 4.15 -3.50 5.56
N VAL A 425 5.15 -2.90 6.22
CA VAL A 425 5.17 -2.69 7.68
C VAL A 425 5.67 -1.26 7.94
N ASP A 426 4.80 -0.42 8.50
CA ASP A 426 5.09 0.99 8.78
C ASP A 426 4.16 1.54 9.86
N TYR A 427 4.47 2.70 10.43
CA TYR A 427 3.58 3.39 11.38
C TYR A 427 2.29 3.82 10.68
N TYR A 428 1.15 3.75 11.38
CA TYR A 428 -0.15 4.13 10.85
C TYR A 428 -0.16 5.58 10.34
N ASP A 429 0.55 6.49 11.00
CA ASP A 429 0.68 7.90 10.65
C ASP A 429 2.01 8.26 9.96
N ALA A 430 2.74 7.28 9.42
CA ALA A 430 4.09 7.44 8.87
C ALA A 430 4.22 8.60 7.87
N THR A 431 3.22 8.77 6.98
CA THR A 431 3.23 9.85 5.98
C THR A 431 3.17 11.24 6.63
N TYR A 432 2.43 11.40 7.72
CA TYR A 432 2.32 12.67 8.44
C TYR A 432 3.58 12.97 9.25
N MET A 433 4.17 11.95 9.87
CA MET A 433 5.45 12.06 10.55
C MET A 433 6.55 12.53 9.59
N ALA A 434 6.68 11.86 8.45
CA ALA A 434 7.66 12.21 7.42
C ALA A 434 7.49 13.66 6.94
N THR A 435 6.27 14.10 6.63
CA THR A 435 6.03 15.50 6.23
C THR A 435 6.40 16.49 7.35
N LYS A 436 6.10 16.19 8.61
CA LYS A 436 6.47 17.05 9.74
C LYS A 436 7.99 17.19 9.86
N ASP A 437 8.73 16.09 9.71
CA ASP A 437 10.18 16.11 9.84
C ASP A 437 10.88 16.78 8.64
N ILE A 438 10.39 16.55 7.42
CA ILE A 438 10.83 17.29 6.22
C ILE A 438 10.61 18.80 6.42
N ARG A 439 9.43 19.23 6.88
CA ARG A 439 9.13 20.65 7.14
C ARG A 439 10.04 21.25 8.21
N LYS A 440 10.31 20.53 9.31
CA LYS A 440 11.26 20.98 10.35
C LYS A 440 12.66 21.16 9.77
N ALA A 441 13.12 20.26 8.90
CA ALA A 441 14.42 20.38 8.25
C ALA A 441 14.47 21.59 7.31
N MET A 442 13.43 21.80 6.48
CA MET A 442 13.29 22.98 5.61
C MET A 442 13.29 24.30 6.40
N ASN A 443 12.70 24.31 7.59
CA ASN A 443 12.69 25.44 8.52
C ASN A 443 13.98 25.55 9.36
N ARG A 444 14.94 24.64 9.21
CA ARG A 444 16.19 24.56 9.99
C ARG A 444 15.97 24.36 11.49
N GLU A 445 14.85 23.75 11.86
CA GLU A 445 14.54 23.37 13.24
C GLU A 445 15.27 22.08 13.65
N ILE A 446 15.48 21.18 12.68
CA ILE A 446 16.35 20.00 12.79
C ILE A 446 17.41 20.03 11.69
N SER A 447 18.47 19.25 11.88
CA SER A 447 19.52 19.07 10.88
C SER A 447 19.14 17.98 9.88
N GLU A 448 19.61 18.09 8.64
CA GLU A 448 19.31 17.16 7.54
C GLU A 448 19.76 15.72 7.87
N ASP A 449 20.83 15.54 8.66
CA ASP A 449 21.31 14.22 9.14
C ASP A 449 20.35 13.49 10.10
N LYS A 450 19.21 14.12 10.44
CA LYS A 450 18.15 13.51 11.25
C LYS A 450 17.01 12.94 10.42
N LEU A 451 16.99 13.20 9.12
CA LEU A 451 16.02 12.61 8.21
C LEU A 451 16.41 11.16 7.91
N SER A 452 15.41 10.29 7.82
CA SER A 452 15.57 8.98 7.19
C SER A 452 15.92 9.15 5.71
N ALA A 453 16.46 8.10 5.08
CA ALA A 453 16.83 8.12 3.66
C ALA A 453 15.64 8.50 2.74
N LEU A 454 14.43 8.05 3.10
CA LEU A 454 13.20 8.40 2.36
C LEU A 454 12.88 9.89 2.51
N GLU A 455 12.95 10.41 3.74
CA GLU A 455 12.68 11.82 4.03
C GLU A 455 13.72 12.75 3.39
N GLU A 456 15.00 12.35 3.37
CA GLU A 456 16.08 13.12 2.72
C GLU A 456 15.85 13.24 1.21
N SER A 457 15.40 12.16 0.56
CA SER A 457 15.04 12.16 -0.86
C SER A 457 13.91 13.16 -1.15
N TYR A 458 12.82 13.11 -0.37
CA TYR A 458 11.72 14.06 -0.52
C TYR A 458 12.11 15.49 -0.14
N TYR A 459 12.91 15.67 0.91
CA TYR A 459 13.44 16.98 1.32
C TYR A 459 14.24 17.63 0.18
N THR A 460 15.10 16.87 -0.47
CA THR A 460 15.90 17.33 -1.61
C THR A 460 15.01 17.76 -2.78
N ALA A 461 14.06 16.90 -3.18
CA ALA A 461 13.12 17.21 -4.26
C ALA A 461 12.27 18.45 -3.96
N CYS A 462 11.73 18.56 -2.73
CA CYS A 462 10.95 19.72 -2.28
C CYS A 462 11.78 21.01 -2.26
N THR A 463 13.05 20.93 -1.86
CA THR A 463 13.97 22.08 -1.83
C THR A 463 14.36 22.52 -3.25
N ASN A 464 14.58 21.58 -4.17
CA ASN A 464 14.83 21.85 -5.57
C ASN A 464 13.63 22.54 -6.22
N TYR A 465 12.42 22.01 -6.00
CA TYR A 465 11.16 22.62 -6.45
C TYR A 465 11.08 24.09 -6.02
N LEU A 466 11.17 24.37 -4.72
CA LEU A 466 11.04 25.73 -4.18
C LEU A 466 12.12 26.67 -4.72
N THR A 467 13.35 26.17 -4.81
CA THR A 467 14.49 26.97 -5.30
C THR A 467 14.27 27.41 -6.74
N ASN A 468 13.87 26.47 -7.61
CA ASN A 468 13.64 26.77 -9.03
C ASN A 468 12.39 27.66 -9.21
N TYR A 469 11.31 27.34 -8.49
CA TYR A 469 10.08 28.14 -8.50
C TYR A 469 10.33 29.60 -8.10
N MET A 470 11.06 29.83 -7.00
CA MET A 470 11.40 31.19 -6.53
C MET A 470 12.28 31.98 -7.51
N LYS A 471 13.07 31.30 -8.33
CA LYS A 471 13.90 31.95 -9.37
C LYS A 471 13.15 32.16 -10.69
N GLY A 472 11.93 31.63 -10.82
CA GLY A 472 11.23 31.56 -12.11
C GLY A 472 11.94 30.65 -13.12
N GLU A 473 12.70 29.66 -12.64
CA GLU A 473 13.35 28.64 -13.44
C GLU A 473 12.39 27.48 -13.72
N ALA A 474 12.68 26.69 -14.75
CA ALA A 474 11.89 25.51 -15.06
C ALA A 474 11.94 24.52 -13.89
N VAL A 475 10.75 24.02 -13.51
CA VAL A 475 10.59 23.05 -12.43
C VAL A 475 10.45 21.66 -13.04
N ASN A 476 11.13 20.69 -12.45
CA ASN A 476 11.01 19.29 -12.84
C ASN A 476 9.69 18.68 -12.31
N ALA A 477 9.05 17.82 -13.09
CA ALA A 477 7.74 17.27 -12.74
C ALA A 477 7.80 16.37 -11.49
N GLU A 478 8.87 15.59 -11.32
CA GLU A 478 9.09 14.77 -10.13
C GLU A 478 9.26 15.63 -8.86
N ASP A 479 10.00 16.75 -8.96
CA ASP A 479 10.19 17.69 -7.84
C ASP A 479 8.86 18.39 -7.50
N TRP A 480 8.08 18.77 -8.52
CA TRP A 480 6.73 19.32 -8.35
C TRP A 480 5.80 18.31 -7.66
N ALA A 481 5.80 17.05 -8.11
CA ALA A 481 4.94 16.00 -7.56
C ALA A 481 5.30 15.69 -6.10
N ALA A 482 6.59 15.58 -5.79
CA ALA A 482 7.09 15.42 -4.43
C ALA A 482 6.63 16.57 -3.52
N TYR A 483 6.78 17.82 -3.97
CA TYR A 483 6.37 18.99 -3.20
C TYR A 483 4.85 19.05 -3.01
N LYS A 484 4.06 18.95 -4.08
CA LYS A 484 2.60 19.04 -3.99
C LYS A 484 2.00 17.90 -3.16
N SER A 485 2.57 16.70 -3.21
CA SER A 485 2.06 15.56 -2.44
C SER A 485 2.43 15.65 -0.96
N ARG A 486 3.71 15.86 -0.64
CA ARG A 486 4.20 15.85 0.75
C ARG A 486 4.01 17.17 1.48
N ILE A 487 4.22 18.30 0.81
CA ILE A 487 4.26 19.63 1.45
C ILE A 487 2.96 20.39 1.28
N SER A 488 2.30 20.34 0.11
CA SER A 488 0.99 20.97 -0.08
C SER A 488 -0.13 20.11 0.50
N ALA A 489 -0.36 18.90 -0.02
CA ALA A 489 -1.52 18.08 0.37
C ALA A 489 -1.45 17.58 1.82
N ILE A 490 -0.45 16.76 2.18
CA ILE A 490 -0.28 16.32 3.58
C ILE A 490 -0.06 17.52 4.51
N GLY A 491 0.60 18.55 4.01
CA GLY A 491 0.76 19.79 4.73
C GLY A 491 -0.52 20.43 5.21
N LEU A 492 -1.55 20.50 4.36
CA LEU A 492 -2.87 20.98 4.74
C LEU A 492 -3.44 20.18 5.91
N LEU A 493 -3.29 18.84 5.91
CA LEU A 493 -3.75 17.99 7.01
C LEU A 493 -2.97 18.28 8.30
N VAL A 494 -1.65 18.41 8.22
CA VAL A 494 -0.80 18.77 9.36
C VAL A 494 -1.17 20.15 9.92
N ASP A 495 -1.39 21.14 9.05
CA ASP A 495 -1.72 22.52 9.44
C ASP A 495 -3.10 22.63 10.09
N HIS A 496 -4.04 21.75 9.71
CA HIS A 496 -5.36 21.62 10.33
C HIS A 496 -5.38 20.72 11.57
N GLY A 497 -4.24 20.16 11.98
CA GLY A 497 -4.15 19.26 13.13
C GLY A 497 -4.93 17.96 12.92
N TYR A 498 -4.99 17.46 11.68
CA TYR A 498 -5.59 16.16 11.39
C TYR A 498 -4.88 15.05 12.18
N GLU A 499 -5.68 14.21 12.82
CA GLU A 499 -5.26 13.00 13.49
C GLU A 499 -5.96 11.82 12.80
N PRO A 500 -5.23 10.77 12.41
CA PRO A 500 -5.85 9.58 11.84
C PRO A 500 -6.94 9.02 12.76
N PRO A 501 -8.12 8.68 12.21
CA PRO A 501 -9.24 8.22 13.02
C PRO A 501 -8.97 6.85 13.67
N THR A 502 -9.64 6.59 14.78
CA THR A 502 -9.70 5.22 15.31
C THR A 502 -10.61 4.38 14.43
N ILE A 503 -10.06 3.35 13.79
CA ILE A 503 -10.82 2.46 12.91
C ILE A 503 -11.47 1.33 13.70
N GLN A 504 -12.76 1.11 13.46
CA GLN A 504 -13.43 -0.14 13.86
C GLN A 504 -13.38 -1.17 12.74
N TYR A 505 -13.23 -2.44 13.12
CA TYR A 505 -13.15 -3.56 12.18
C TYR A 505 -14.24 -4.59 12.48
N LEU A 506 -14.73 -5.25 11.44
CA LEU A 506 -15.59 -6.42 11.58
C LEU A 506 -14.82 -7.57 12.24
N ALA A 507 -15.49 -8.27 13.16
CA ALA A 507 -14.87 -9.33 13.94
C ALA A 507 -14.40 -10.53 13.08
N GLU A 508 -15.28 -11.06 12.22
CA GLU A 508 -15.07 -12.38 11.59
C GLU A 508 -15.46 -12.45 10.09
N SER A 509 -16.25 -11.53 9.52
CA SER A 509 -16.60 -11.55 8.08
C SER A 509 -15.84 -10.50 7.30
N ASP A 510 -15.63 -10.80 6.02
CA ASP A 510 -15.27 -9.86 4.97
C ASP A 510 -16.15 -8.59 4.96
N GLY A 511 -17.43 -8.70 5.32
CA GLY A 511 -18.36 -7.57 5.30
C GLY A 511 -18.76 -7.13 3.90
N GLU A 512 -18.08 -7.59 2.87
CA GLU A 512 -18.37 -7.19 1.52
C GLU A 512 -19.72 -7.73 1.06
N ALA A 513 -20.52 -6.85 0.46
CA ALA A 513 -21.71 -7.30 -0.23
C ALA A 513 -21.28 -8.14 -1.45
N PRO A 514 -21.91 -9.30 -1.72
CA PRO A 514 -21.64 -10.06 -2.94
C PRO A 514 -21.77 -9.20 -4.20
N GLN A 515 -21.00 -9.52 -5.25
CA GLN A 515 -20.95 -8.72 -6.49
C GLN A 515 -22.34 -8.43 -7.09
N ILE A 516 -23.30 -9.35 -6.96
CA ILE A 516 -24.68 -9.15 -7.43
C ILE A 516 -25.37 -7.98 -6.70
N LEU A 517 -25.16 -7.85 -5.39
CA LEU A 517 -25.69 -6.78 -4.55
C LEU A 517 -24.95 -5.47 -4.82
N GLN A 518 -23.62 -5.50 -4.99
CA GLN A 518 -22.84 -4.31 -5.37
C GLN A 518 -23.26 -3.76 -6.75
N ASN A 519 -23.54 -4.65 -7.72
CA ASN A 519 -24.02 -4.26 -9.04
C ASN A 519 -25.43 -3.68 -8.99
N LEU A 520 -26.33 -4.27 -8.18
CA LEU A 520 -27.67 -3.74 -7.97
C LEU A 520 -27.61 -2.31 -7.38
N GLU A 521 -26.81 -2.12 -6.34
CA GLU A 521 -26.58 -0.82 -5.71
C GLU A 521 -26.02 0.20 -6.70
N LYS A 522 -24.92 -0.13 -7.39
CA LYS A 522 -24.29 0.75 -8.37
C LYS A 522 -25.29 1.20 -9.45
N ASN A 523 -26.04 0.25 -9.99
CA ASN A 523 -27.04 0.55 -11.01
C ASN A 523 -28.17 1.44 -10.47
N ALA A 524 -28.67 1.17 -9.27
CA ALA A 524 -29.71 2.00 -8.65
C ALA A 524 -29.22 3.44 -8.44
N PHE A 525 -28.00 3.62 -7.93
CA PHE A 525 -27.42 4.94 -7.66
C PHE A 525 -27.25 5.72 -8.97
N ILE A 526 -26.63 5.11 -10.00
CA ILE A 526 -26.48 5.73 -11.33
C ILE A 526 -27.84 6.19 -11.88
N GLN A 527 -28.85 5.32 -11.83
CA GLN A 527 -30.17 5.63 -12.39
C GLN A 527 -30.87 6.79 -11.66
N MET A 528 -30.70 6.90 -10.34
CA MET A 528 -31.23 8.01 -9.55
C MET A 528 -30.46 9.31 -9.79
N VAL A 529 -29.12 9.26 -9.84
CA VAL A 529 -28.28 10.44 -10.13
C VAL A 529 -28.58 11.01 -11.52
N MET A 530 -28.73 10.16 -12.53
CA MET A 530 -29.06 10.59 -13.90
C MET A 530 -30.52 11.02 -14.09
N GLY A 531 -31.37 10.91 -13.06
CA GLY A 531 -32.80 11.21 -13.16
C GLY A 531 -33.63 10.21 -13.98
N ASN A 532 -33.05 9.07 -14.39
CA ASN A 532 -33.77 7.99 -15.08
C ASN A 532 -34.76 7.27 -14.16
N LYS A 533 -34.50 7.32 -12.84
CA LYS A 533 -35.41 6.87 -11.79
C LYS A 533 -35.67 8.02 -10.80
N PRO A 534 -36.92 8.21 -10.35
CA PRO A 534 -37.23 9.17 -9.30
C PRO A 534 -36.62 8.74 -7.96
N MET A 535 -36.46 9.69 -7.04
CA MET A 535 -35.80 9.45 -5.74
C MET A 535 -36.61 8.54 -4.78
N ASP A 536 -37.91 8.35 -5.01
CA ASP A 536 -38.73 7.35 -4.30
C ASP A 536 -38.45 5.90 -4.76
N TYR A 537 -37.68 5.71 -5.84
CA TYR A 537 -37.14 4.41 -6.22
C TYR A 537 -36.12 3.89 -5.20
N PHE A 538 -35.53 4.75 -4.37
CA PHE A 538 -34.58 4.34 -3.33
C PHE A 538 -35.16 3.26 -2.41
N GLU A 539 -36.41 3.42 -1.98
CA GLU A 539 -37.11 2.43 -1.15
C GLU A 539 -37.27 1.09 -1.87
N THR A 540 -37.56 1.12 -3.17
CA THR A 540 -37.63 -0.11 -4.00
C THR A 540 -36.27 -0.79 -4.09
N PHE A 541 -35.20 -0.01 -4.32
CA PHE A 541 -33.83 -0.52 -4.33
C PHE A 541 -33.47 -1.20 -3.00
N VAL A 542 -33.80 -0.59 -1.87
CA VAL A 542 -33.53 -1.17 -0.54
C VAL A 542 -34.23 -2.52 -0.37
N GLU A 543 -35.51 -2.59 -0.76
CA GLU A 543 -36.27 -3.85 -0.70
C GLU A 543 -35.66 -4.93 -1.62
N GLU A 544 -35.32 -4.59 -2.87
CA GLU A 544 -34.70 -5.50 -3.83
C GLU A 544 -33.34 -6.01 -3.32
N TRP A 545 -32.50 -5.14 -2.74
CA TRP A 545 -31.20 -5.51 -2.19
C TRP A 545 -31.34 -6.50 -1.02
N LEU A 546 -32.29 -6.22 -0.12
CA LEU A 546 -32.60 -7.09 1.02
C LEU A 546 -33.13 -8.46 0.58
N GLU A 547 -33.96 -8.51 -0.45
CA GLU A 547 -34.53 -9.76 -0.98
C GLU A 547 -33.53 -10.63 -1.73
N GLN A 548 -32.52 -10.04 -2.38
CA GLN A 548 -31.49 -10.74 -3.15
C GLN A 548 -30.34 -11.30 -2.29
N GLY A 549 -30.56 -11.49 -0.99
CA GLY A 549 -29.58 -12.05 -0.05
C GLY A 549 -29.05 -11.05 0.98
N GLY A 550 -29.36 -9.76 0.81
CA GLY A 550 -28.97 -8.72 1.76
C GLY A 550 -29.45 -8.98 3.19
N ARG A 551 -30.66 -9.51 3.39
CA ARG A 551 -31.17 -9.86 4.73
C ARG A 551 -30.33 -10.93 5.43
N GLU A 552 -29.86 -11.92 4.68
CA GLU A 552 -29.01 -13.00 5.22
C GLU A 552 -27.66 -12.43 5.66
N LEU A 553 -27.08 -11.59 4.80
CA LEU A 553 -25.81 -10.92 5.07
C LEU A 553 -25.91 -9.98 6.28
N SER A 554 -26.91 -9.10 6.35
CA SER A 554 -27.12 -8.21 7.50
C SER A 554 -27.25 -8.98 8.80
N ARG A 555 -28.01 -10.09 8.80
CA ARG A 555 -28.15 -10.94 9.99
C ARG A 555 -26.82 -11.56 10.42
N LYS A 556 -26.02 -12.05 9.46
CA LYS A 556 -24.68 -12.61 9.72
C LYS A 556 -23.78 -11.56 10.39
N ILE A 557 -23.70 -10.36 9.81
CA ILE A 557 -22.87 -9.26 10.32
C ILE A 557 -23.32 -8.83 11.72
N GLN A 558 -24.62 -8.66 11.95
CA GLN A 558 -25.15 -8.33 13.27
C GLN A 558 -24.82 -9.40 14.31
N GLN A 559 -24.96 -10.69 13.98
CA GLN A 559 -24.66 -11.80 14.90
C GLN A 559 -23.17 -11.87 15.29
N GLN A 560 -22.27 -11.56 14.37
CA GLN A 560 -20.83 -11.61 14.62
C GLN A 560 -20.33 -10.45 15.48
N ASN A 561 -20.97 -9.29 15.40
CA ASN A 561 -20.49 -8.05 16.02
C ASN A 561 -21.31 -7.60 17.24
N ASN A 562 -22.48 -8.18 17.53
CA ASN A 562 -23.28 -7.91 18.73
C ASN A 562 -22.86 -8.77 19.95
N LYS A 563 -21.56 -8.87 20.25
CA LYS A 563 -21.04 -9.64 21.41
C LYS A 563 -20.77 -8.77 22.63
#